data_AF-A0A818N4Q8-F1
#
_entry.id   AF-A0A818N4Q8-F1
#
_cell.length_a   1.000
_cell.length_b   1.000
_cell.length_c   1.000
_cell.angle_alpha   90.00
_cell.angle_beta   90.00
_cell.angle_gamma   90.00
#
_symmetry.space_group_name_H-M   'P 1'
#
loop_
_entity.id
_entity.type
_entity.pdbx_description
1 polymer ?
#
loop_
_entity_poly.entity_id
_entity_poly.type
_entity_poly.pdbx_seq_one_letter_code
_entity_poly.pdbx_strand_id
1 'polypeptide(L)'
;MQRVDRIAYCRNHLLNTARKNQWISRTQFLLVLDVDINANSILSVNNFLSNFDYNLNEWGAMTASQSMHYYDIWALRSTVVNYDCWKEVSRYPQYSDIAIKIYIEVHTKPIPKDYTLIPVQSAFGGFAVYQTRYLSNCTYDAFDDQSPYGKCEHVSFNECVIRNGGKIFVNPAFQNSDGLHNWFKNSST
;
A
#
# COMPACT_ATOMS: atom_id res chain seq x y z
N MET A 1 22.63 -3.33 0.38
CA MET A 1 21.29 -3.07 -0.18
C MET A 1 20.26 -3.33 0.91
N GLN A 2 19.48 -2.33 1.30
CA GLN A 2 18.48 -2.45 2.36
C GLN A 2 17.32 -3.37 1.93
N ARG A 3 16.47 -3.81 2.87
CA ARG A 3 15.33 -4.68 2.55
C ARG A 3 14.40 -4.03 1.51
N VAL A 4 14.07 -2.75 1.71
CA VAL A 4 13.15 -2.00 0.86
C VAL A 4 13.70 -1.81 -0.57
N ASP A 5 15.01 -1.58 -0.72
CA ASP A 5 15.66 -1.50 -2.02
C ASP A 5 15.52 -2.80 -2.82
N ARG A 6 15.66 -3.96 -2.16
CA ARG A 6 15.50 -5.28 -2.80
C ARG A 6 14.07 -5.48 -3.27
N ILE A 7 13.09 -5.07 -2.46
CA ILE A 7 11.66 -5.15 -2.81
C ILE A 7 11.36 -4.25 -4.01
N ALA A 8 11.81 -3.00 -3.99
CA ALA A 8 11.66 -2.06 -5.10
C ALA A 8 12.31 -2.60 -6.39
N TYR A 9 13.52 -3.16 -6.29
CA TYR A 9 14.19 -3.82 -7.41
C TYR A 9 13.34 -4.97 -7.99
N CYS A 10 12.86 -5.88 -7.15
CA CYS A 10 12.03 -7.01 -7.59
C CYS A 10 10.71 -6.55 -8.24
N ARG A 11 10.01 -5.59 -7.64
CA ARG A 11 8.75 -5.06 -8.20
C ARG A 11 8.98 -4.34 -9.52
N ASN A 12 10.06 -3.56 -9.65
CA ASN A 12 10.46 -2.95 -10.92
C ASN A 12 10.83 -4.00 -11.96
N HIS A 13 11.50 -5.09 -11.57
CA HIS A 13 11.82 -6.18 -12.48
C HIS A 13 10.53 -6.81 -13.06
N LEU A 14 9.53 -7.08 -12.23
CA LEU A 14 8.21 -7.58 -12.66
C LEU A 14 7.50 -6.58 -13.60
N LEU A 15 7.44 -5.31 -13.20
CA LEU A 15 6.80 -4.25 -13.99
C LEU A 15 7.48 -4.06 -15.35
N ASN A 16 8.82 -4.08 -15.38
CA ASN A 16 9.58 -3.96 -16.62
C ASN A 16 9.41 -5.18 -17.51
N THR A 17 9.31 -6.38 -16.94
CA THR A 17 8.94 -7.59 -17.69
C THR A 17 7.56 -7.46 -18.31
N ALA A 18 6.56 -6.97 -17.56
CA ALA A 18 5.22 -6.73 -18.10
C ALA A 18 5.21 -5.68 -19.22
N ARG A 19 6.03 -4.61 -19.11
CA ARG A 19 6.21 -3.60 -20.16
C ARG A 19 6.87 -4.16 -21.41
N LYS A 20 7.98 -4.90 -21.25
CA LYS A 20 8.71 -5.54 -22.37
C LYS A 20 7.82 -6.50 -23.17
N ASN A 21 6.94 -7.23 -22.48
CA ASN A 21 5.98 -8.14 -23.10
C ASN A 21 4.66 -7.44 -23.54
N GLN A 22 4.59 -6.11 -23.46
CA GLN A 22 3.43 -5.30 -23.84
C GLN A 22 2.13 -5.64 -23.07
N TRP A 23 2.22 -6.29 -21.91
CA TRP A 23 1.04 -6.65 -21.11
C TRP A 23 0.35 -5.41 -20.57
N ILE A 24 1.12 -4.43 -20.08
CA ILE A 24 0.57 -3.17 -19.55
C ILE A 24 -0.27 -2.43 -20.61
N SER A 25 0.14 -2.45 -21.88
CA SER A 25 -0.62 -1.83 -22.98
C SER A 25 -1.81 -2.66 -23.47
N ARG A 26 -1.88 -3.94 -23.10
CA ARG A 26 -2.92 -4.90 -23.56
C ARG A 26 -3.94 -5.25 -22.50
N THR A 27 -3.68 -4.95 -21.24
CA THR A 27 -4.60 -5.14 -20.12
C THR A 27 -5.09 -3.80 -19.60
N GLN A 28 -6.31 -3.78 -19.05
CA GLN A 28 -6.85 -2.58 -18.40
C GLN A 28 -6.36 -2.42 -16.96
N PHE A 29 -5.98 -3.53 -16.33
CA PHE A 29 -5.59 -3.56 -14.92
C PHE A 29 -4.23 -4.24 -14.71
N LEU A 30 -3.51 -3.77 -13.71
CA LEU A 30 -2.36 -4.41 -13.08
C LEU A 30 -2.74 -4.74 -11.64
N LEU A 31 -2.60 -6.01 -11.28
CA LEU A 31 -2.80 -6.49 -9.91
C LEU A 31 -1.43 -6.63 -9.23
N VAL A 32 -1.29 -6.05 -8.04
CA VAL A 32 -0.07 -6.18 -7.24
C VAL A 32 -0.45 -6.76 -5.89
N LEU A 33 0.09 -7.93 -5.57
CA LEU A 33 -0.29 -8.73 -4.42
C LEU A 33 0.98 -9.20 -3.67
N ASP A 34 1.01 -9.01 -2.36
CA ASP A 34 1.99 -9.66 -1.50
C ASP A 34 1.52 -11.09 -1.20
N VAL A 35 2.35 -12.08 -1.50
CA VAL A 35 2.05 -13.52 -1.37
C VAL A 35 2.63 -14.09 -0.06
N ASP A 36 2.59 -13.28 1.00
CA ASP A 36 3.06 -13.68 2.31
C ASP A 36 1.98 -14.48 3.06
N ILE A 37 2.41 -15.27 4.05
CA ILE A 37 1.52 -16.11 4.87
C ILE A 37 0.46 -15.22 5.55
N ASN A 38 -0.81 -15.56 5.35
CA ASN A 38 -2.00 -14.86 5.86
C ASN A 38 -2.22 -13.41 5.38
N ALA A 39 -1.42 -12.89 4.43
CA ALA A 39 -1.65 -11.53 3.89
C ALA A 39 -3.00 -11.39 3.17
N ASN A 40 -3.59 -12.51 2.73
CA ASN A 40 -4.84 -12.55 1.96
C ASN A 40 -5.82 -13.63 2.47
N SER A 41 -5.79 -13.93 3.77
CA SER A 41 -6.51 -15.06 4.40
C SER A 41 -8.04 -14.99 4.32
N ILE A 42 -8.62 -13.79 4.18
CA ILE A 42 -10.09 -13.59 4.10
C ILE A 42 -10.54 -13.07 2.73
N LEU A 43 -9.61 -13.02 1.76
CA LEU A 43 -9.91 -12.56 0.41
C LEU A 43 -11.00 -13.44 -0.21
N SER A 44 -12.04 -12.80 -0.75
CA SER A 44 -13.13 -13.47 -1.48
C SER A 44 -13.36 -12.79 -2.82
N VAL A 45 -13.93 -13.54 -3.77
CA VAL A 45 -14.27 -13.01 -5.11
C VAL A 45 -15.18 -11.79 -4.99
N ASN A 46 -16.20 -11.82 -4.12
CA ASN A 46 -17.12 -10.69 -3.96
C ASN A 46 -16.41 -9.43 -3.45
N ASN A 47 -15.49 -9.57 -2.50
CA ASN A 47 -14.76 -8.43 -1.96
C ASN A 47 -13.82 -7.84 -3.02
N PHE A 48 -13.21 -8.68 -3.86
CA PHE A 48 -12.37 -8.24 -4.95
C PHE A 48 -13.20 -7.55 -6.04
N LEU A 49 -14.37 -8.09 -6.35
CA LEU A 49 -15.28 -7.53 -7.34
C LEU A 49 -15.86 -6.17 -6.91
N SER A 50 -15.92 -5.88 -5.61
CA SER A 50 -16.38 -4.57 -5.10
C SER A 50 -15.56 -3.38 -5.63
N ASN A 51 -14.32 -3.60 -6.08
CA ASN A 51 -13.50 -2.57 -6.71
C ASN A 51 -14.11 -2.05 -8.04
N PHE A 52 -14.99 -2.84 -8.67
CA PHE A 52 -15.63 -2.54 -9.94
C PHE A 52 -17.07 -2.06 -9.81
N ASP A 53 -17.59 -1.91 -8.58
CA ASP A 53 -18.90 -1.29 -8.31
C ASP A 53 -18.86 0.23 -8.55
N TYR A 54 -17.66 0.79 -8.75
CA TYR A 54 -17.39 2.21 -8.97
C TYR A 54 -17.03 2.51 -10.42
N ASN A 55 -17.35 3.72 -10.88
CA ASN A 55 -17.05 4.15 -12.24
C ASN A 55 -15.53 4.14 -12.50
N LEU A 56 -15.11 3.42 -13.54
CA LEU A 56 -13.69 3.29 -13.91
C LEU A 56 -13.01 4.62 -14.24
N ASN A 57 -13.78 5.68 -14.53
CA ASN A 57 -13.23 7.03 -14.74
C ASN A 57 -12.97 7.83 -13.47
N GLU A 58 -13.36 7.31 -12.30
CA GLU A 58 -13.27 8.03 -11.03
C GLU A 58 -12.07 7.61 -10.17
N TRP A 59 -11.39 6.52 -10.53
CA TRP A 59 -10.24 5.99 -9.79
C TRP A 59 -9.11 5.54 -10.72
N GLY A 60 -7.89 5.58 -10.20
CA GLY A 60 -6.68 5.05 -10.83
C GLY A 60 -6.09 3.85 -10.10
N ALA A 61 -6.30 3.76 -8.78
CA ALA A 61 -6.00 2.56 -8.01
C ALA A 61 -7.01 2.33 -6.88
N MET A 62 -7.35 1.06 -6.64
CA MET A 62 -8.03 0.59 -5.44
C MET A 62 -7.08 -0.28 -4.62
N THR A 63 -6.90 0.03 -3.34
CA THR A 63 -6.02 -0.69 -2.43
C THR A 63 -6.85 -1.39 -1.36
N ALA A 64 -6.39 -2.56 -0.93
CA ALA A 64 -7.08 -3.37 0.05
C ALA A 64 -7.08 -2.73 1.45
N SER A 65 -8.05 -3.16 2.24
CA SER A 65 -8.17 -2.87 3.67
C SER A 65 -8.11 -4.18 4.49
N GLN A 66 -8.15 -4.06 5.81
CA GLN A 66 -8.19 -5.19 6.73
C GLN A 66 -9.36 -5.06 7.71
N SER A 67 -9.91 -6.19 8.15
CA SER A 67 -11.13 -6.19 8.94
C SER A 67 -10.93 -5.71 10.38
N MET A 68 -9.75 -5.94 11.00
CA MET A 68 -9.47 -5.52 12.38
C MET A 68 -8.43 -4.40 12.45
N HIS A 69 -7.33 -4.51 11.72
CA HIS A 69 -6.20 -3.59 11.84
C HIS A 69 -5.60 -3.26 10.48
N TYR A 70 -5.79 -2.02 10.00
CA TYR A 70 -5.07 -1.55 8.81
C TYR A 70 -3.57 -1.44 9.12
N TYR A 71 -2.79 -2.41 8.65
CA TYR A 71 -1.41 -2.60 9.12
C TYR A 71 -0.39 -1.77 8.34
N ASP A 72 -0.70 -1.39 7.09
CA ASP A 72 0.27 -0.84 6.15
C ASP A 72 0.40 0.69 6.26
N ILE A 73 0.72 1.16 7.47
CA ILE A 73 0.89 2.59 7.76
C ILE A 73 2.07 3.18 6.99
N TRP A 74 3.09 2.38 6.67
CA TRP A 74 4.25 2.86 5.93
C TRP A 74 3.90 3.29 4.49
N ALA A 75 3.01 2.56 3.82
CA ALA A 75 2.51 2.92 2.50
C ALA A 75 1.42 4.02 2.54
N LEU A 76 0.78 4.25 3.69
CA LEU A 76 -0.34 5.18 3.83
C LEU A 76 0.11 6.64 3.74
N ARG A 77 -0.50 7.39 2.81
CA ARG A 77 -0.46 8.85 2.78
C ARG A 77 -1.89 9.36 2.67
N SER A 78 -2.38 10.05 3.69
CA SER A 78 -3.73 10.60 3.80
C SER A 78 -3.68 12.00 4.43
N THR A 79 -4.84 12.62 4.66
CA THR A 79 -4.92 13.89 5.42
C THR A 79 -4.49 13.74 6.87
N VAL A 80 -4.54 12.53 7.43
CA VAL A 80 -4.16 12.23 8.83
C VAL A 80 -2.72 11.75 8.94
N VAL A 81 -2.28 10.89 8.02
CA VAL A 81 -0.92 10.36 7.97
C VAL A 81 -0.26 10.86 6.69
N ASN A 82 0.41 12.00 6.74
CA ASN A 82 1.06 12.61 5.57
C ASN A 82 2.60 12.59 5.63
N TYR A 83 3.16 11.73 6.48
CA TYR A 83 4.58 11.61 6.76
C TYR A 83 5.05 10.16 6.60
N ASP A 84 6.37 9.95 6.59
CA ASP A 84 6.95 8.60 6.67
C ASP A 84 7.07 8.17 8.14
N CYS A 85 6.28 7.18 8.56
CA CYS A 85 6.20 6.79 9.96
C CYS A 85 7.52 6.23 10.51
N TRP A 86 8.31 5.53 9.71
CA TRP A 86 9.59 4.97 10.18
C TRP A 86 10.69 6.02 10.23
N LYS A 87 10.62 7.03 9.35
CA LYS A 87 11.45 8.23 9.48
C LYS A 87 11.16 8.97 10.78
N GLU A 88 9.89 9.16 11.13
CA GLU A 88 9.52 9.79 12.41
C GLU A 88 9.96 8.96 13.62
N VAL A 89 9.76 7.64 13.61
CA VAL A 89 10.26 6.73 14.66
C VAL A 89 11.78 6.82 14.82
N SER A 90 12.52 6.90 13.70
CA SER A 90 13.99 6.95 13.72
C SER A 90 14.56 8.19 14.42
N ARG A 91 13.77 9.27 14.55
CA ARG A 91 14.18 10.50 15.24
C ARG A 91 14.26 10.32 16.77
N TYR A 92 13.66 9.26 17.31
CA TYR A 92 13.56 9.00 18.74
C TYR A 92 14.13 7.62 19.11
N PRO A 93 15.42 7.33 18.85
CA PRO A 93 15.99 6.00 19.04
C PRO A 93 15.94 5.50 20.49
N GLN A 94 15.99 6.41 21.48
CA GLN A 94 15.90 6.07 22.90
C GLN A 94 14.45 5.82 23.37
N TYR A 95 13.46 6.21 22.56
CA TYR A 95 12.03 6.12 22.88
C TYR A 95 11.25 5.45 21.75
N SER A 96 11.88 4.48 21.06
CA SER A 96 11.32 3.83 19.88
C SER A 96 9.93 3.27 20.11
N ASP A 97 9.67 2.68 21.28
CA ASP A 97 8.39 2.06 21.60
C ASP A 97 7.26 3.10 21.72
N ILE A 98 7.58 4.26 22.31
CA ILE A 98 6.63 5.38 22.41
C ILE A 98 6.42 5.99 21.02
N ALA A 99 7.48 6.15 20.23
CA ALA A 99 7.37 6.66 18.87
C ALA A 99 6.56 5.73 17.96
N ILE A 100 6.72 4.40 18.07
CA ILE A 100 5.92 3.41 17.34
C ILE A 100 4.44 3.57 17.69
N LYS A 101 4.11 3.72 18.98
CA LYS A 101 2.73 4.00 19.44
C LYS A 101 2.15 5.23 18.76
N ILE A 102 2.89 6.34 18.78
CA ILE A 102 2.43 7.65 18.30
C ILE A 102 2.35 7.71 16.77
N TYR A 103 3.30 7.14 16.04
CA TYR A 103 3.39 7.33 14.60
C TYR A 103 2.81 6.16 13.79
N ILE A 104 2.59 5.01 14.42
CA ILE A 104 2.10 3.79 13.76
C ILE A 104 0.83 3.28 14.44
N GLU A 105 0.91 2.84 15.71
CA GLU A 105 -0.19 2.08 16.35
C GLU A 105 -1.49 2.87 16.42
N VAL A 106 -1.43 4.17 16.75
CA VAL A 106 -2.62 5.03 16.83
C VAL A 106 -3.35 5.16 15.50
N HIS A 107 -2.71 4.83 14.37
CA HIS A 107 -3.29 4.85 13.03
C HIS A 107 -3.71 3.46 12.52
N THR A 108 -3.32 2.39 13.21
CA THR A 108 -3.65 1.00 12.88
C THR A 108 -5.05 0.63 13.38
N LYS A 109 -6.05 1.26 12.77
CA LYS A 109 -7.47 1.15 13.14
C LYS A 109 -8.22 0.15 12.23
N PRO A 110 -9.33 -0.42 12.71
CA PRO A 110 -10.27 -1.12 11.84
C PRO A 110 -10.87 -0.15 10.83
N ILE A 111 -11.10 -0.64 9.61
CA ILE A 111 -11.84 0.09 8.58
C ILE A 111 -13.14 -0.68 8.35
N PRO A 112 -14.30 -0.17 8.81
CA PRO A 112 -15.58 -0.84 8.63
C PRO A 112 -15.90 -1.03 7.15
N LYS A 113 -16.30 -2.25 6.77
CA LYS A 113 -16.48 -2.64 5.36
C LYS A 113 -17.55 -1.85 4.59
N ASP A 114 -18.46 -1.21 5.32
CA ASP A 114 -19.60 -0.44 4.84
C ASP A 114 -19.27 1.04 4.64
N TYR A 115 -18.04 1.47 4.94
CA TYR A 115 -17.59 2.83 4.66
C TYR A 115 -17.47 3.07 3.16
N THR A 116 -17.69 4.32 2.76
CA THR A 116 -17.39 4.78 1.40
C THR A 116 -15.89 4.71 1.12
N LEU A 117 -15.51 4.77 -0.16
CA LEU A 117 -14.11 4.87 -0.56
C LEU A 117 -13.37 5.98 0.20
N ILE A 118 -12.16 5.67 0.67
CA ILE A 118 -11.33 6.60 1.44
C ILE A 118 -10.25 7.15 0.50
N PRO A 119 -10.31 8.44 0.10
CA PRO A 119 -9.31 9.04 -0.78
C PRO A 119 -7.97 9.17 -0.06
N VAL A 120 -6.90 8.77 -0.72
CA VAL A 120 -5.53 8.80 -0.19
C VAL A 120 -4.55 9.25 -1.28
N GLN A 121 -3.39 9.77 -0.88
CA GLN A 121 -2.26 9.98 -1.77
C GLN A 121 -1.46 8.70 -2.00
N SER A 122 -1.50 7.76 -1.06
CA SER A 122 -0.89 6.44 -1.20
C SER A 122 -1.48 5.47 -0.19
N ALA A 123 -1.57 4.21 -0.58
CA ALA A 123 -1.88 3.06 0.27
C ALA A 123 -1.44 1.80 -0.49
N PHE A 124 -1.38 0.66 0.19
CA PHE A 124 -1.20 -0.63 -0.48
C PHE A 124 -1.96 -1.75 0.22
N GLY A 125 -1.69 -1.98 1.51
CA GLY A 125 -2.47 -2.93 2.31
C GLY A 125 -2.35 -4.38 1.83
N GLY A 126 -1.26 -4.73 1.15
CA GLY A 126 -0.97 -6.08 0.67
C GLY A 126 -1.62 -6.46 -0.67
N PHE A 127 -2.62 -5.73 -1.15
CA PHE A 127 -3.22 -5.97 -2.46
C PHE A 127 -3.75 -4.67 -3.08
N ALA A 128 -3.29 -4.33 -4.27
CA ALA A 128 -3.80 -3.20 -5.05
C ALA A 128 -4.19 -3.59 -6.50
N VAL A 129 -5.24 -2.94 -6.99
CA VAL A 129 -5.71 -2.96 -8.38
C VAL A 129 -5.41 -1.59 -8.99
N TYR A 130 -4.52 -1.54 -9.98
CA TYR A 130 -4.17 -0.31 -10.70
C TYR A 130 -4.77 -0.33 -12.11
N GLN A 131 -5.28 0.79 -12.59
CA GLN A 131 -5.58 0.95 -14.01
C GLN A 131 -4.30 1.24 -14.79
N THR A 132 -4.02 0.42 -15.80
CA THR A 132 -2.76 0.46 -16.57
C THR A 132 -2.54 1.79 -17.28
N ARG A 133 -3.62 2.48 -17.69
CA ARG A 133 -3.56 3.81 -18.33
C ARG A 133 -2.86 4.87 -17.48
N TYR A 134 -2.80 4.72 -16.16
CA TYR A 134 -2.12 5.64 -15.26
C TYR A 134 -0.69 5.21 -14.89
N LEU A 135 -0.15 4.15 -15.50
CA LEU A 135 1.16 3.57 -15.16
C LEU A 135 2.33 4.04 -16.04
N SER A 136 2.08 5.06 -16.88
CA SER A 136 3.10 5.61 -17.78
C SER A 136 4.30 6.10 -16.97
N ASN A 137 5.49 5.56 -17.26
CA ASN A 137 6.75 5.89 -16.59
C ASN A 137 6.79 5.73 -15.06
N CYS A 138 5.85 4.99 -14.46
CA CYS A 138 5.88 4.75 -13.01
C CYS A 138 6.91 3.70 -12.62
N THR A 139 7.63 3.92 -11.52
CA THR A 139 8.60 2.99 -10.97
C THR A 139 8.52 2.99 -9.46
N TYR A 140 8.83 1.85 -8.87
CA TYR A 140 9.02 1.73 -7.43
C TYR A 140 10.37 2.35 -7.06
N ASP A 141 10.40 3.22 -6.07
CA ASP A 141 11.62 3.84 -5.59
C ASP A 141 11.57 3.92 -4.07
N ALA A 142 12.60 3.40 -3.42
CA ALA A 142 12.73 3.31 -1.97
C ALA A 142 13.80 4.24 -1.40
N PHE A 143 14.48 5.04 -2.23
CA PHE A 143 15.57 5.88 -1.79
C PHE A 143 15.08 7.10 -0.99
N ASP A 144 15.56 7.24 0.25
CA ASP A 144 15.46 8.45 1.06
C ASP A 144 16.74 8.54 1.90
N ASP A 145 17.57 9.57 1.66
CA ASP A 145 18.83 9.79 2.37
C ASP A 145 18.63 10.36 3.78
N GLN A 146 17.42 10.81 4.10
CA GLN A 146 17.05 11.33 5.42
C GLN A 146 16.37 10.29 6.32
N SER A 147 16.19 9.06 5.83
CA SER A 147 15.60 7.95 6.59
C SER A 147 16.57 6.77 6.60
N PRO A 148 16.95 6.24 7.77
CA PRO A 148 17.81 5.06 7.83
C PRO A 148 17.14 3.80 7.27
N TYR A 149 15.84 3.84 7.03
CA TYR A 149 15.03 2.75 6.46
C TYR A 149 14.69 2.95 4.98
N GLY A 150 15.08 4.08 4.38
CA GLY A 150 14.54 4.55 3.10
C GLY A 150 13.09 5.01 3.23
N LYS A 151 12.36 4.99 2.10
CA LYS A 151 10.92 5.27 2.00
C LYS A 151 10.17 4.05 1.46
N CYS A 152 8.89 3.93 1.80
CA CYS A 152 8.04 2.90 1.19
C CYS A 152 7.93 3.10 -0.32
N GLU A 153 8.30 2.08 -1.10
CA GLU A 153 8.35 2.14 -2.56
C GLU A 153 6.98 2.32 -3.23
N HIS A 154 5.89 1.91 -2.57
CA HIS A 154 4.53 2.17 -3.04
C HIS A 154 4.19 3.66 -3.03
N VAL A 155 4.76 4.47 -2.12
CA VAL A 155 4.51 5.91 -2.08
C VAL A 155 4.97 6.56 -3.38
N SER A 156 6.21 6.30 -3.80
CA SER A 156 6.75 6.82 -5.07
C SER A 156 5.96 6.33 -6.30
N PHE A 157 5.51 5.07 -6.27
CA PHE A 157 4.72 4.50 -7.35
C PHE A 157 3.35 5.18 -7.47
N ASN A 158 2.67 5.36 -6.33
CA ASN A 158 1.37 6.00 -6.20
C ASN A 158 1.41 7.49 -6.56
N GLU A 159 2.47 8.20 -6.19
CA GLU A 159 2.70 9.59 -6.64
C GLU A 159 2.76 9.71 -8.16
N CYS A 160 3.37 8.73 -8.84
CA CYS A 160 3.36 8.70 -10.30
C CYS A 160 1.97 8.43 -10.88
N VAL A 161 1.20 7.51 -10.30
CA VAL A 161 -0.20 7.25 -10.69
C VAL A 161 -1.03 8.54 -10.61
N ILE A 162 -0.88 9.29 -9.51
CA ILE A 162 -1.56 10.57 -9.32
C ILE A 162 -1.09 11.61 -10.33
N ARG A 163 0.21 11.69 -10.60
CA ARG A 163 0.79 12.59 -11.62
C ARG A 163 0.24 12.32 -13.02
N ASN A 164 -0.09 11.06 -13.31
CA ASN A 164 -0.74 10.64 -14.55
C ASN A 164 -2.26 10.86 -14.56
N GLY A 165 -2.83 11.46 -13.50
CA GLY A 165 -4.26 11.79 -13.40
C GLY A 165 -5.11 10.73 -12.69
N GLY A 166 -4.50 9.68 -12.13
CA GLY A 166 -5.20 8.68 -11.33
C GLY A 166 -5.58 9.20 -9.94
N LYS A 167 -6.66 8.66 -9.37
CA LYS A 167 -7.00 8.85 -7.95
C LYS A 167 -6.84 7.53 -7.19
N ILE A 168 -6.38 7.58 -5.95
CA ILE A 168 -6.08 6.38 -5.17
C ILE A 168 -7.06 6.32 -4.01
N PHE A 169 -7.62 5.14 -3.79
CA PHE A 169 -8.55 4.89 -2.70
C PHE A 169 -8.17 3.62 -1.95
N VAL A 170 -8.34 3.67 -0.63
CA VAL A 170 -8.59 2.44 0.14
C VAL A 170 -10.05 2.09 -0.06
N ASN A 171 -10.33 0.87 -0.53
CA ASN A 171 -11.69 0.34 -0.64
C ASN A 171 -12.02 -0.48 0.63
N PRO A 172 -12.90 0.00 1.52
CA PRO A 172 -13.26 -0.71 2.75
C PRO A 172 -13.89 -2.08 2.51
N ALA A 173 -14.58 -2.28 1.39
CA ALA A 173 -15.16 -3.57 1.02
C ALA A 173 -14.10 -4.56 0.49
N PHE A 174 -12.94 -4.08 0.01
CA PHE A 174 -11.84 -4.90 -0.51
C PHE A 174 -10.92 -5.39 0.63
N GLN A 175 -11.43 -6.27 1.49
CA GLN A 175 -10.68 -6.77 2.65
C GLN A 175 -9.88 -8.03 2.32
N ASN A 176 -8.55 -8.02 2.52
CA ASN A 176 -7.71 -9.19 2.20
C ASN A 176 -7.31 -10.01 3.43
N SER A 177 -7.12 -9.41 4.61
CA SER A 177 -6.77 -10.12 5.85
C SER A 177 -7.44 -9.50 7.08
N ASP A 178 -7.30 -10.16 8.24
CA ASP A 178 -7.72 -9.59 9.53
C ASP A 178 -6.79 -8.48 10.04
N GLY A 179 -5.51 -8.48 9.62
CA GLY A 179 -4.49 -7.54 10.09
C GLY A 179 -3.85 -7.89 11.43
N LEU A 180 -4.16 -9.06 12.02
CA LEU A 180 -3.66 -9.47 13.34
C LEU A 180 -2.20 -9.97 13.28
N HIS A 181 -1.74 -10.47 12.13
CA HIS A 181 -0.46 -11.18 12.04
C HIS A 181 0.77 -10.31 12.37
N ASN A 182 0.72 -8.99 12.11
CA ASN A 182 1.89 -8.11 12.26
C ASN A 182 2.14 -7.62 13.69
N TRP A 183 1.18 -7.75 14.61
CA TRP A 183 1.24 -7.16 15.96
C TRP A 183 1.60 -8.15 17.07
N PHE A 184 1.19 -9.41 16.95
CA PHE A 184 1.36 -10.40 18.03
C PHE A 184 2.70 -11.13 18.06
N LYS A 185 3.64 -10.83 17.15
CA LYS A 185 4.97 -11.49 17.15
C LYS A 185 6.04 -10.77 17.96
N ASN A 186 5.83 -9.53 18.39
CA ASN A 186 6.84 -8.76 19.16
C ASN A 186 6.37 -8.30 20.55
N SER A 187 5.18 -8.69 21.00
CA SER A 187 4.66 -8.40 22.34
C SER A 187 4.77 -9.60 23.30
N SER A 188 5.59 -10.60 22.96
CA SER A 188 5.79 -11.81 23.76
C SER A 188 7.20 -12.36 23.62
N THR A 189 8.21 -11.59 24.04
CA THR A 189 9.48 -12.05 24.63
C THR A 189 10.21 -10.87 25.25
#